data_AF-W2HNF9-F1
#
_entry.id   AF-W2HNF9-F1
#
_cell.length_a   1.000
_cell.length_b   1.000
_cell.length_c   1.000
_cell.angle_alpha   90.00
_cell.angle_beta   90.00
_cell.angle_gamma   90.00
#
_symmetry.space_group_name_H-M   'P 1'
#
loop_
_entity.id
_entity.type
_entity.pdbx_description
1 polymer ?
#
loop_
_entity_poly.entity_id
_entity_poly.type
_entity_poly.pdbx_seq_one_letter_code
_entity_poly.pdbx_strand_id
1 'polypeptide(L)'
;MLRIVSRFNQPARRVVQTSGKSLAGAHNMQCRCGNCVQHPTGCTCPRCQSRSFSVKSQSHYDIPKTQTAVVFENNNAPLQVRKDWPVTQQKDLKPGEVLVRLAYSGVCHTDLHVWLGDWPLDNKLPLVGGHEGAGYVAAIGDHSYTHLKIGDPVGVKWLANSCLGCEDCRKGHESTCVDADLHGFTVDGSFQQWCVSFADHVTPIPTDLPMHAAAPILCAGVTVYKALKEIGGQCGDFVVIPGAGGGLGHLACQYARAMGYRVIAIDSGDDKRKLVASYGIKDFIDFKEGNVKDKVFEATEGRGAHATVVVASGGEAYKDALSFLRPHGAVVLVGLPKDTYITAEVFGSVLNAHRIIGSYVGNRQDSIEALKVAAAGDVNTTYNIEKLENLPDVFQRMADGKLAGRIVLDCE
;
A
#
# COMPACT_ATOMS: atom_id res chain seq x y z
N MET A 1 55.52 -14.77 0.72
CA MET A 1 56.02 -15.19 2.05
C MET A 1 55.11 -14.56 3.11
N LEU A 2 53.93 -15.11 3.41
CA LEU A 2 53.70 -16.15 4.44
C LEU A 2 54.40 -15.85 5.77
N ARG A 3 53.63 -15.30 6.73
CA ARG A 3 53.87 -15.50 8.15
C ARG A 3 52.62 -16.14 8.76
N ILE A 4 52.75 -17.42 9.02
CA ILE A 4 51.89 -18.22 9.89
C ILE A 4 52.32 -17.94 11.32
N VAL A 5 51.39 -17.60 12.20
CA VAL A 5 51.56 -17.82 13.65
C VAL A 5 50.29 -18.49 14.16
N SER A 6 50.50 -19.65 14.77
CA SER A 6 49.52 -20.58 15.31
C SER A 6 49.08 -20.19 16.72
N ARG A 7 47.77 -20.40 16.97
CA ARG A 7 47.09 -20.87 18.20
C ARG A 7 47.61 -20.43 19.57
N PHE A 8 46.70 -19.83 20.34
CA PHE A 8 46.61 -20.08 21.78
C PHE A 8 45.15 -20.34 22.21
N ASN A 9 44.97 -21.49 22.86
CA ASN A 9 43.81 -21.89 23.65
C ASN A 9 43.59 -20.91 24.81
N GLN A 10 42.34 -20.48 25.05
CA GLN A 10 41.87 -20.09 26.39
C GLN A 10 40.40 -20.50 26.60
N PRO A 11 40.00 -20.72 27.86
CA PRO A 11 39.04 -21.75 28.24
C PRO A 11 37.58 -21.28 28.19
N ALA A 12 36.68 -22.24 27.94
CA ALA A 12 35.24 -22.05 27.99
C ALA A 12 34.80 -21.52 29.37
N ARG A 13 34.36 -20.26 29.42
CA ARG A 13 33.60 -19.74 30.57
C ARG A 13 32.21 -20.36 30.55
N ARG A 14 31.87 -21.10 31.62
CA ARG A 14 30.50 -21.48 31.98
C ARG A 14 29.63 -20.22 32.01
N VAL A 15 28.72 -20.09 31.05
CA VAL A 15 27.58 -19.19 31.18
C VAL A 15 26.56 -19.90 32.07
N VAL A 16 26.24 -19.25 33.18
CA VAL A 16 25.18 -19.64 34.12
C VAL A 16 23.87 -19.71 33.34
N GLN A 17 23.25 -20.90 33.31
CA GLN A 17 21.87 -21.05 32.84
C GLN A 17 20.95 -20.27 33.78
N THR A 18 20.58 -19.06 33.38
CA THR A 18 19.36 -18.43 33.89
C THR A 18 18.20 -19.09 33.15
N SER A 19 17.35 -19.78 33.90
CA SER A 19 16.11 -20.36 33.42
C SER A 19 15.17 -19.25 32.95
N GLY A 20 15.33 -18.83 31.69
CA GLY A 20 14.34 -18.02 30.99
C GLY A 20 13.11 -18.88 30.78
N LYS A 21 12.03 -18.58 31.52
CA LYS A 21 10.70 -19.11 31.23
C LYS A 21 10.40 -18.77 29.77
N SER A 22 10.25 -19.79 28.92
CA SER A 22 9.75 -19.59 27.57
C SER A 22 8.36 -18.98 27.68
N LEU A 23 8.21 -17.74 27.25
CA LEU A 23 6.92 -17.21 26.85
C LEU A 23 6.52 -17.98 25.59
N ALA A 24 5.86 -19.12 25.80
CA ALA A 24 5.08 -19.76 24.76
C ALA A 24 4.12 -18.70 24.23
N GLY A 25 4.32 -18.30 22.97
CA GLY A 25 3.49 -17.33 22.30
C GLY A 25 2.05 -17.81 22.29
N ALA A 26 1.21 -17.16 23.09
CA ALA A 26 -0.22 -17.27 22.95
C ALA A 26 -0.59 -16.55 21.63
N HIS A 27 -0.72 -17.31 20.55
CA HIS A 27 -1.40 -16.87 19.34
C HIS A 27 -2.85 -16.57 19.68
N ASN A 28 -3.11 -15.35 20.12
CA ASN A 28 -4.47 -14.86 20.36
C ASN A 28 -5.03 -14.32 19.04
N MET A 29 -5.20 -15.19 18.05
CA MET A 29 -6.07 -14.91 16.90
C MET A 29 -7.52 -14.91 17.41
N GLN A 30 -8.00 -13.74 17.84
CA GLN A 30 -9.41 -13.57 18.16
C GLN A 30 -10.25 -13.77 16.88
N CYS A 31 -10.90 -14.92 16.79
CA CYS A 31 -11.84 -15.26 15.74
C CYS A 31 -13.07 -14.32 15.82
N ARG A 32 -13.32 -13.53 14.77
CA ARG A 32 -14.41 -12.53 14.71
C ARG A 32 -15.82 -13.10 14.48
N CYS A 33 -16.01 -14.42 14.57
CA CYS A 33 -17.34 -15.03 14.34
C CYS A 33 -18.28 -14.92 15.57
N GLY A 34 -17.75 -14.51 16.72
CA GLY A 34 -18.52 -14.24 17.94
C GLY A 34 -19.02 -15.48 18.70
N ASN A 35 -18.64 -16.71 18.33
CA ASN A 35 -19.29 -17.89 18.94
C ASN A 35 -18.47 -19.20 19.01
N CYS A 36 -17.13 -19.19 19.10
CA CYS A 36 -16.39 -20.46 19.19
C CYS A 36 -15.35 -20.48 20.32
N VAL A 37 -15.46 -21.51 21.16
CA VAL A 37 -14.49 -21.93 22.18
C VAL A 37 -13.27 -22.53 21.46
N GLN A 38 -12.09 -22.22 21.98
CA GLN A 38 -10.76 -22.49 21.42
C GLN A 38 -10.58 -23.89 20.78
N HIS A 39 -10.02 -23.95 19.56
CA HIS A 39 -9.47 -25.17 18.98
C HIS A 39 -7.96 -25.01 18.70
N PRO A 40 -7.13 -26.01 19.02
CA PRO A 40 -5.67 -25.91 18.92
C PRO A 40 -5.10 -26.08 17.49
N THR A 41 -5.90 -26.48 16.50
CA THR A 41 -5.45 -26.72 15.11
C THR A 41 -6.53 -26.36 14.08
N GLY A 42 -6.52 -25.12 13.59
CA GLY A 42 -7.33 -24.69 12.43
C GLY A 42 -8.84 -24.55 12.67
N CYS A 43 -9.42 -23.42 12.26
CA CYS A 43 -10.86 -23.18 12.35
C CYS A 43 -11.60 -23.85 11.18
N THR A 44 -12.49 -24.81 11.47
CA THR A 44 -13.24 -25.59 10.47
C THR A 44 -14.73 -25.19 10.37
N CYS A 45 -15.14 -24.04 10.94
CA CYS A 45 -16.56 -23.70 10.94
C CYS A 45 -17.08 -23.38 9.52
N PRO A 46 -18.35 -23.69 9.18
CA PRO A 46 -18.91 -23.45 7.85
C PRO A 46 -18.82 -21.99 7.40
N ARG A 47 -18.83 -21.00 8.31
CA ARG A 47 -18.62 -19.57 8.01
C ARG A 47 -17.16 -19.20 7.69
N CYS A 48 -16.19 -19.96 8.20
CA CYS A 48 -14.78 -19.82 7.86
C CYS A 48 -14.44 -20.61 6.60
N GLN A 49 -15.08 -21.77 6.38
CA GLN A 49 -14.95 -22.56 5.16
C GLN A 49 -15.68 -21.91 3.97
N SER A 50 -16.81 -21.23 4.18
CA SER A 50 -17.53 -20.48 3.13
C SER A 50 -16.91 -19.12 2.80
N ARG A 51 -15.75 -18.79 3.36
CA ARG A 51 -14.92 -17.63 3.03
C ARG A 51 -13.60 -18.04 2.38
N SER A 52 -13.48 -19.28 1.90
CA SER A 52 -12.38 -19.69 1.03
C SER A 52 -12.58 -19.13 -0.37
N PHE A 53 -12.50 -17.81 -0.49
CA PHE A 53 -12.41 -17.11 -1.77
C PHE A 53 -11.06 -17.50 -2.39
N SER A 54 -11.14 -18.19 -3.54
CA SER A 54 -10.56 -19.54 -3.65
C SER A 54 -9.33 -19.66 -4.53
N VAL A 55 -8.88 -18.57 -5.15
CA VAL A 55 -7.70 -18.61 -6.02
C VAL A 55 -6.49 -19.04 -5.20
N LYS A 56 -5.99 -20.23 -5.51
CA LYS A 56 -4.81 -20.83 -4.89
C LYS A 56 -3.65 -20.83 -5.87
N SER A 57 -2.45 -20.91 -5.31
CA SER A 57 -1.25 -21.27 -6.07
C SER A 57 -1.44 -22.64 -6.71
N GLN A 58 -1.07 -22.76 -7.98
CA GLN A 58 -1.08 -24.01 -8.74
C GLN A 58 0.23 -24.13 -9.52
N SER A 59 0.68 -25.35 -9.75
CA SER A 59 1.84 -25.61 -10.62
C SER A 59 1.51 -25.47 -12.11
N HIS A 60 0.23 -25.43 -12.46
CA HIS A 60 -0.30 -25.26 -13.80
C HIS A 60 -1.69 -24.62 -13.71
N TYR A 61 -2.07 -23.81 -14.71
CA TYR A 61 -3.36 -23.14 -14.77
C TYR A 61 -4.02 -23.41 -16.12
N ASP A 62 -5.28 -23.85 -16.09
CA ASP A 62 -6.14 -23.90 -17.27
C ASP A 62 -6.63 -22.48 -17.61
N ILE A 63 -5.88 -21.78 -18.47
CA ILE A 63 -6.18 -20.39 -18.85
C ILE A 63 -7.44 -20.35 -19.73
N PRO A 64 -8.54 -19.73 -19.30
CA PRO A 64 -9.75 -19.66 -20.10
C PRO A 64 -9.59 -18.68 -21.26
N LYS A 65 -10.47 -18.74 -22.24
CA LYS A 65 -10.49 -17.77 -23.37
C LYS A 65 -11.09 -16.42 -22.99
N THR A 66 -12.01 -16.44 -22.02
CA THR A 66 -12.75 -15.27 -21.55
C THR A 66 -12.79 -15.25 -20.02
N GLN A 67 -13.05 -14.08 -19.45
CA GLN A 67 -13.07 -13.82 -18.01
C GLN A 67 -14.09 -12.76 -17.64
N THR A 68 -14.35 -12.66 -16.33
CA THR A 68 -15.01 -11.49 -15.74
C THR A 68 -14.03 -10.33 -15.60
N ALA A 69 -14.42 -9.15 -16.08
CA ALA A 69 -13.71 -7.89 -15.90
C ALA A 69 -14.71 -6.74 -15.73
N VAL A 70 -14.31 -5.67 -15.03
CA VAL A 70 -15.07 -4.43 -14.97
C VAL A 70 -14.40 -3.38 -15.84
N VAL A 71 -15.11 -2.93 -16.87
CA VAL A 71 -14.57 -2.10 -17.97
C VAL A 71 -15.37 -0.82 -18.10
N PHE A 72 -14.71 0.28 -18.46
CA PHE A 72 -15.38 1.48 -18.97
C PHE A 72 -14.88 1.83 -20.37
N GLU A 73 -15.81 2.18 -21.24
CA GLU A 73 -15.56 2.51 -22.66
C GLU A 73 -15.13 3.97 -22.84
N ASN A 74 -15.59 4.85 -21.95
CA ASN A 74 -15.25 6.27 -21.92
C ASN A 74 -15.15 6.73 -20.46
N ASN A 75 -14.42 7.82 -20.22
CA ASN A 75 -14.34 8.43 -18.91
C ASN A 75 -15.73 8.88 -18.44
N ASN A 76 -16.02 8.65 -17.16
CA ASN A 76 -17.29 8.92 -16.48
C ASN A 76 -18.51 8.18 -17.09
N ALA A 77 -18.29 7.21 -17.98
CA ALA A 77 -19.34 6.34 -18.49
C ALA A 77 -19.65 5.21 -17.50
N PRO A 78 -20.84 4.58 -17.54
CA PRO A 78 -21.16 3.46 -16.66
C PRO A 78 -20.12 2.34 -16.73
N LEU A 79 -19.68 1.87 -15.55
CA LEU A 79 -18.83 0.69 -15.42
C LEU A 79 -19.61 -0.57 -15.81
N GLN A 80 -19.06 -1.33 -16.76
CA GLN A 80 -19.67 -2.55 -17.28
C GLN A 80 -19.00 -3.78 -16.70
N VAL A 81 -19.79 -4.63 -16.05
CA VAL A 81 -19.36 -5.97 -15.66
C VAL A 81 -19.50 -6.90 -16.87
N ARG A 82 -18.37 -7.28 -17.47
CA ARG A 82 -18.29 -8.12 -18.67
C ARG A 82 -17.79 -9.51 -18.27
N LYS A 83 -18.50 -10.57 -18.68
CA LYS A 83 -18.11 -11.98 -18.44
C LYS A 83 -17.41 -12.65 -19.62
N ASP A 84 -17.37 -11.93 -20.74
CA ASP A 84 -16.84 -12.32 -22.03
C ASP A 84 -15.55 -11.57 -22.38
N TRP A 85 -14.94 -10.88 -21.41
CA TRP A 85 -13.70 -10.14 -21.64
C TRP A 85 -12.56 -11.11 -22.01
N PRO A 86 -11.77 -10.86 -23.05
CA PRO A 86 -10.74 -11.79 -23.48
C PRO A 86 -9.63 -11.95 -22.42
N VAL A 87 -9.05 -13.14 -22.37
CA VAL A 87 -7.83 -13.41 -21.58
C VAL A 87 -6.66 -13.58 -22.54
N THR A 88 -5.55 -12.90 -22.28
CA THR A 88 -4.31 -13.09 -23.03
C THR A 88 -3.79 -14.51 -22.81
N GLN A 89 -3.61 -15.27 -23.89
CA GLN A 89 -3.13 -16.65 -23.80
C GLN A 89 -1.61 -16.67 -23.69
N GLN A 90 -1.04 -17.73 -23.12
CA GLN A 90 0.41 -17.83 -22.89
C GLN A 90 1.25 -17.56 -24.15
N LYS A 91 0.83 -18.13 -25.30
CA LYS A 91 1.51 -17.95 -26.59
C LYS A 91 1.51 -16.51 -27.11
N ASP A 92 0.64 -15.66 -26.58
CA ASP A 92 0.45 -14.27 -27.01
C ASP A 92 1.13 -13.29 -26.02
N LEU A 93 1.67 -13.79 -24.90
CA LEU A 93 2.51 -13.01 -23.98
C LEU A 93 3.85 -12.70 -24.62
N LYS A 94 4.27 -11.44 -24.55
CA LYS A 94 5.60 -11.01 -25.03
C LYS A 94 6.70 -11.41 -24.04
N PRO A 95 7.97 -11.44 -24.49
CA PRO A 95 9.10 -11.57 -23.57
C PRO A 95 9.05 -10.48 -22.49
N GLY A 96 9.18 -10.89 -21.23
CA GLY A 96 9.06 -10.03 -20.05
C GLY A 96 7.64 -9.93 -19.48
N GLU A 97 6.60 -10.34 -20.21
CA GLU A 97 5.22 -10.35 -19.71
C GLU A 97 4.91 -11.64 -18.93
N VAL A 98 4.06 -11.51 -17.93
CA VAL A 98 3.48 -12.61 -17.16
C VAL A 98 1.97 -12.45 -17.10
N LEU A 99 1.26 -13.57 -17.10
CA LEU A 99 -0.17 -13.59 -16.79
C LEU A 99 -0.36 -13.91 -15.32
N VAL A 100 -1.06 -13.06 -14.59
CA VAL A 100 -1.36 -13.23 -13.16
C VAL A 100 -2.83 -13.60 -13.00
N ARG A 101 -3.10 -14.74 -12.35
CA ARG A 101 -4.45 -15.07 -11.86
C ARG A 101 -4.68 -14.32 -10.55
N LEU A 102 -5.50 -13.27 -10.60
CA LEU A 102 -5.78 -12.41 -9.45
C LEU A 102 -6.70 -13.12 -8.46
N ALA A 103 -6.31 -13.08 -7.18
CA ALA A 103 -7.16 -13.52 -6.07
C ALA A 103 -7.97 -12.34 -5.54
N TYR A 104 -7.33 -11.18 -5.38
CA TYR A 104 -7.97 -9.97 -4.88
C TYR A 104 -7.43 -8.72 -5.58
N SER A 105 -8.21 -7.65 -5.57
CA SER A 105 -7.75 -6.31 -5.92
C SER A 105 -8.21 -5.30 -4.88
N GLY A 106 -7.30 -4.48 -4.36
CA GLY A 106 -7.68 -3.30 -3.61
C GLY A 106 -8.38 -2.27 -4.51
N VAL A 107 -9.09 -1.33 -3.89
CA VAL A 107 -9.73 -0.18 -4.57
C VAL A 107 -9.31 1.10 -3.86
N CYS A 108 -8.89 2.12 -4.61
CA CYS A 108 -8.59 3.43 -4.04
C CYS A 108 -9.00 4.60 -4.94
N HIS A 109 -8.87 5.83 -4.43
CA HIS A 109 -9.33 7.04 -5.12
C HIS A 109 -8.62 7.30 -6.45
N THR A 110 -7.41 6.79 -6.63
CA THR A 110 -6.75 6.81 -7.95
C THR A 110 -7.64 6.16 -9.01
N ASP A 111 -8.24 5.00 -8.73
CA ASP A 111 -9.10 4.32 -9.70
C ASP A 111 -10.35 5.15 -10.04
N LEU A 112 -10.89 5.90 -9.06
CA LEU A 112 -12.00 6.82 -9.25
C LEU A 112 -11.59 8.02 -10.12
N HIS A 113 -10.43 8.63 -9.86
CA HIS A 113 -9.89 9.74 -10.64
C HIS A 113 -9.66 9.35 -12.11
N VAL A 114 -9.08 8.17 -12.34
CA VAL A 114 -8.88 7.64 -13.70
C VAL A 114 -10.20 7.43 -14.40
N TRP A 115 -11.19 6.81 -13.74
CA TRP A 115 -12.51 6.65 -14.34
C TRP A 115 -13.19 7.98 -14.64
N LEU A 116 -13.11 8.96 -13.74
CA LEU A 116 -13.68 10.30 -13.96
C LEU A 116 -12.94 11.08 -15.06
N GLY A 117 -11.68 10.74 -15.35
CA GLY A 117 -10.83 11.46 -16.31
C GLY A 117 -10.48 12.86 -15.84
N ASP A 118 -10.26 13.05 -14.54
CA ASP A 118 -10.09 14.39 -13.94
C ASP A 118 -8.62 14.84 -13.78
N TRP A 119 -7.68 13.97 -14.14
CA TRP A 119 -6.25 14.28 -14.27
C TRP A 119 -5.92 14.85 -15.66
N PRO A 120 -4.88 15.69 -15.79
CA PRO A 120 -4.50 16.33 -17.05
C PRO A 120 -3.70 15.39 -17.98
N LEU A 121 -4.00 14.09 -17.97
CA LEU A 121 -3.32 13.04 -18.72
C LEU A 121 -4.38 12.11 -19.33
N ASP A 122 -4.20 11.75 -20.60
CA ASP A 122 -5.10 10.83 -21.29
C ASP A 122 -4.80 9.38 -20.86
N ASN A 123 -5.84 8.67 -20.42
CA ASN A 123 -5.81 7.24 -20.15
C ASN A 123 -6.21 6.42 -21.39
N LYS A 124 -5.80 5.14 -21.42
CA LYS A 124 -6.28 4.16 -22.40
C LYS A 124 -7.80 4.03 -22.30
N LEU A 125 -8.44 3.79 -23.44
CA LEU A 125 -9.86 3.41 -23.55
C LEU A 125 -10.05 2.37 -24.68
N PRO A 126 -10.94 1.36 -24.54
CA PRO A 126 -11.57 0.96 -23.29
C PRO A 126 -10.56 0.46 -22.26
N LEU A 127 -10.92 0.52 -20.98
CA LEU A 127 -9.99 0.25 -19.88
C LEU A 127 -10.61 -0.62 -18.79
N VAL A 128 -9.87 -1.65 -18.41
CA VAL A 128 -10.03 -2.31 -17.11
C VAL A 128 -9.20 -1.51 -16.09
N GLY A 129 -9.85 -0.94 -15.07
CA GLY A 129 -9.15 -0.20 -14.01
C GLY A 129 -8.41 -1.10 -13.01
N GLY A 130 -7.91 -0.50 -11.93
CA GLY A 130 -7.33 -1.22 -10.78
C GLY A 130 -5.81 -1.37 -10.86
N HIS A 131 -5.15 -1.19 -9.71
CA HIS A 131 -3.69 -1.25 -9.61
C HIS A 131 -3.20 -1.78 -8.25
N GLU A 132 -4.04 -2.58 -7.60
CA GLU A 132 -3.81 -3.14 -6.26
C GLU A 132 -4.04 -4.66 -6.26
N GLY A 133 -3.61 -5.34 -7.33
CA GLY A 133 -3.90 -6.76 -7.55
C GLY A 133 -2.96 -7.68 -6.78
N ALA A 134 -3.49 -8.66 -6.06
CA ALA A 134 -2.73 -9.73 -5.41
C ALA A 134 -3.17 -11.08 -5.97
N GLY A 135 -2.22 -11.88 -6.46
CA GLY A 135 -2.52 -13.12 -7.16
C GLY A 135 -1.30 -14.03 -7.33
N TYR A 136 -1.39 -14.92 -8.31
CA TYR A 136 -0.34 -15.90 -8.60
C TYR A 136 0.05 -15.86 -10.07
N VAL A 137 1.34 -16.03 -10.35
CA VAL A 137 1.84 -16.18 -11.72
C VAL A 137 1.22 -17.43 -12.33
N ALA A 138 0.47 -17.27 -13.41
CA ALA A 138 -0.20 -18.37 -14.09
C ALA A 138 0.48 -18.78 -15.40
N ALA A 139 1.08 -17.82 -16.10
CA ALA A 139 1.94 -18.07 -17.25
C ALA A 139 3.03 -17.00 -17.35
N ILE A 140 4.10 -17.34 -18.06
CA ILE A 140 5.24 -16.46 -18.34
C ILE A 140 5.43 -16.47 -19.85
N GLY A 141 5.63 -15.30 -20.45
CA GLY A 141 5.89 -15.18 -21.88
C GLY A 141 7.16 -15.92 -22.28
N ASP A 142 7.14 -16.56 -23.44
CA ASP A 142 8.30 -17.29 -23.94
C ASP A 142 9.51 -16.34 -24.10
N HIS A 143 10.71 -16.89 -23.91
CA HIS A 143 11.97 -16.13 -23.95
C HIS A 143 12.13 -15.03 -22.88
N SER A 144 11.28 -15.01 -21.84
CA SER A 144 11.46 -14.12 -20.69
C SER A 144 12.64 -14.57 -19.82
N TYR A 145 13.50 -13.63 -19.43
CA TYR A 145 14.50 -13.86 -18.40
C TYR A 145 13.92 -13.44 -17.04
N THR A 146 13.58 -14.41 -16.19
CA THR A 146 13.01 -14.15 -14.86
C THR A 146 13.30 -15.27 -13.88
N HIS A 147 13.27 -14.95 -12.59
CA HIS A 147 13.32 -15.92 -11.50
C HIS A 147 11.93 -16.40 -11.05
N LEU A 148 10.86 -15.79 -11.58
CA LEU A 148 9.48 -16.17 -11.28
C LEU A 148 9.16 -17.57 -11.80
N LYS A 149 8.27 -18.25 -11.09
CA LYS A 149 7.72 -19.55 -11.45
C LYS A 149 6.21 -19.49 -11.44
N ILE A 150 5.58 -20.38 -12.21
CA ILE A 150 4.13 -20.58 -12.14
C ILE A 150 3.77 -20.97 -10.70
N GLY A 151 2.75 -20.29 -10.16
CA GLY A 151 2.29 -20.43 -8.79
C GLY A 151 2.93 -19.46 -7.79
N ASP A 152 3.94 -18.66 -8.20
CA ASP A 152 4.54 -17.68 -7.30
C ASP A 152 3.55 -16.59 -6.91
N PRO A 153 3.47 -16.21 -5.61
CA PRO A 153 2.60 -15.15 -5.13
C PRO A 153 3.15 -13.77 -5.51
N VAL A 154 2.37 -12.99 -6.26
CA VAL A 154 2.81 -11.69 -6.79
C VAL A 154 1.73 -10.62 -6.71
N GLY A 155 2.20 -9.38 -6.59
CA GLY A 155 1.42 -8.17 -6.59
C GLY A 155 1.57 -7.38 -7.89
N VAL A 156 0.43 -6.92 -8.42
CA VAL A 156 0.27 -6.01 -9.55
C VAL A 156 0.01 -4.61 -8.99
N LYS A 157 0.93 -3.67 -9.26
CA LYS A 157 0.94 -2.31 -8.70
C LYS A 157 0.66 -1.26 -9.77
N TRP A 158 0.54 0.00 -9.36
CA TRP A 158 0.44 1.16 -10.25
C TRP A 158 1.46 1.16 -11.39
N LEU A 159 2.76 1.17 -11.07
CA LEU A 159 3.81 1.08 -12.08
C LEU A 159 3.84 -0.34 -12.66
N ALA A 160 3.41 -0.48 -13.91
CA ALA A 160 3.38 -1.74 -14.63
C ALA A 160 4.73 -2.09 -15.24
N ASN A 161 5.33 -1.14 -15.93
CA ASN A 161 6.57 -1.33 -16.66
C ASN A 161 7.37 -0.02 -16.72
N SER A 162 8.65 -0.13 -17.04
CA SER A 162 9.52 1.00 -17.35
C SER A 162 10.61 0.56 -18.32
N CYS A 163 11.31 1.49 -18.96
CA CYS A 163 12.35 1.12 -19.94
C CYS A 163 13.59 0.46 -19.32
N LEU A 164 13.77 0.55 -17.99
CA LEU A 164 14.94 0.07 -17.22
C LEU A 164 16.31 0.63 -17.66
N GLY A 165 16.34 1.48 -18.69
CA GLY A 165 17.54 2.01 -19.34
C GLY A 165 17.71 3.52 -19.24
N CYS A 166 16.76 4.27 -18.69
CA CYS A 166 16.92 5.71 -18.44
C CYS A 166 17.63 5.99 -17.10
N GLU A 167 18.00 7.25 -16.86
CA GLU A 167 18.68 7.66 -15.62
C GLU A 167 17.83 7.39 -14.38
N ASP A 168 16.55 7.74 -14.42
CA ASP A 168 15.62 7.54 -13.32
C ASP A 168 15.47 6.06 -12.99
N CYS A 169 15.30 5.21 -14.00
CA CYS A 169 15.22 3.76 -13.80
C CYS A 169 16.47 3.20 -13.11
N ARG A 170 17.67 3.63 -13.53
CA ARG A 170 18.93 3.18 -12.91
C ARG A 170 19.10 3.67 -11.47
N LYS A 171 18.44 4.76 -11.09
CA LYS A 171 18.43 5.29 -9.71
C LYS A 171 17.31 4.70 -8.86
N GLY A 172 16.48 3.80 -9.40
CA GLY A 172 15.33 3.25 -8.70
C GLY A 172 14.17 4.25 -8.57
N HIS A 173 14.05 5.18 -9.53
CA HIS A 173 12.95 6.12 -9.69
C HIS A 173 12.12 5.74 -10.93
N GLU A 174 11.86 4.46 -11.15
CA GLU A 174 11.18 3.94 -12.35
C GLU A 174 9.80 4.60 -12.57
N SER A 175 9.18 5.14 -11.52
CA SER A 175 7.89 5.85 -11.58
C SER A 175 7.91 7.17 -12.35
N THR A 176 9.09 7.75 -12.59
CA THR A 176 9.24 8.97 -13.42
C THR A 176 9.84 8.65 -14.79
N CYS A 177 9.90 7.37 -15.16
CA CYS A 177 10.28 6.96 -16.51
C CYS A 177 9.30 7.54 -17.54
N VAL A 178 9.83 8.11 -18.62
CA VAL A 178 9.04 8.65 -19.74
C VAL A 178 8.32 7.56 -20.53
N ASP A 179 8.81 6.33 -20.46
CA ASP A 179 8.24 5.14 -21.10
C ASP A 179 7.57 4.22 -20.06
N ALA A 180 7.01 4.80 -18.99
CA ALA A 180 6.32 4.03 -17.95
C ALA A 180 4.94 3.56 -18.44
N ASP A 181 4.66 2.27 -18.25
CA ASP A 181 3.30 1.75 -18.33
C ASP A 181 2.67 1.71 -16.93
N LEU A 182 1.38 2.02 -16.84
CA LEU A 182 0.64 2.17 -15.59
C LEU A 182 -0.62 1.30 -15.61
N HIS A 183 -0.73 0.34 -14.69
CA HIS A 183 -1.88 -0.55 -14.58
C HIS A 183 -3.14 0.25 -14.24
N GLY A 184 -4.24 -0.05 -14.93
CA GLY A 184 -5.49 0.65 -14.75
C GLY A 184 -5.44 2.09 -15.24
N PHE A 185 -4.48 2.45 -16.11
CA PHE A 185 -4.34 3.77 -16.70
C PHE A 185 -3.86 3.72 -18.17
N THR A 186 -2.60 3.36 -18.44
CA THR A 186 -2.10 3.17 -19.82
C THR A 186 -2.24 1.72 -20.29
N VAL A 187 -2.28 0.76 -19.37
CA VAL A 187 -2.53 -0.66 -19.63
C VAL A 187 -3.66 -1.16 -18.73
N ASP A 188 -4.27 -2.29 -19.10
CA ASP A 188 -5.37 -2.87 -18.31
C ASP A 188 -4.90 -3.31 -16.92
N GLY A 189 -5.74 -3.04 -15.93
CA GLY A 189 -5.44 -3.16 -14.51
C GLY A 189 -5.97 -4.40 -13.82
N SER A 190 -6.12 -4.34 -12.50
CA SER A 190 -6.46 -5.48 -11.64
C SER A 190 -7.95 -5.73 -11.41
N PHE A 191 -8.87 -4.95 -12.00
CA PHE A 191 -10.31 -5.22 -11.91
C PHE A 191 -10.80 -6.28 -12.92
N GLN A 192 -10.10 -7.41 -12.95
CA GLN A 192 -10.36 -8.58 -13.79
C GLN A 192 -9.82 -9.84 -13.09
N GLN A 193 -10.16 -11.02 -13.62
CA GLN A 193 -9.73 -12.29 -13.03
C GLN A 193 -8.28 -12.67 -13.40
N TRP A 194 -7.83 -12.27 -14.59
CA TRP A 194 -6.53 -12.57 -15.20
C TRP A 194 -5.94 -11.29 -15.78
N CYS A 195 -4.78 -10.87 -15.28
CA CYS A 195 -4.16 -9.60 -15.63
C CYS A 195 -2.76 -9.84 -16.20
N VAL A 196 -2.45 -9.23 -17.34
CA VAL A 196 -1.07 -9.21 -17.86
C VAL A 196 -0.28 -8.20 -17.05
N SER A 197 0.92 -8.59 -16.65
CA SER A 197 1.86 -7.73 -15.94
C SER A 197 3.29 -8.02 -16.40
N PHE A 198 4.29 -7.39 -15.77
CA PHE A 198 5.67 -7.45 -16.24
C PHE A 198 6.58 -8.06 -15.18
N ALA A 199 7.39 -9.04 -15.57
CA ALA A 199 8.20 -9.87 -14.69
C ALA A 199 9.16 -9.06 -13.79
N ASP A 200 9.68 -7.94 -14.30
CA ASP A 200 10.60 -7.07 -13.57
C ASP A 200 9.92 -6.16 -12.53
N HIS A 201 8.60 -6.01 -12.60
CA HIS A 201 7.83 -5.02 -11.84
C HIS A 201 6.75 -5.63 -10.93
N VAL A 202 6.29 -6.86 -11.21
CA VAL A 202 5.47 -7.61 -10.26
C VAL A 202 6.22 -7.78 -8.94
N THR A 203 5.50 -7.64 -7.83
CA THR A 203 6.11 -7.64 -6.50
C THR A 203 5.87 -8.97 -5.80
N PRO A 204 6.90 -9.76 -5.48
CA PRO A 204 6.74 -10.96 -4.68
C PRO A 204 6.02 -10.67 -3.36
N ILE A 205 4.96 -11.43 -3.06
CA ILE A 205 4.20 -11.32 -1.81
C ILE A 205 4.72 -12.38 -0.84
N PRO A 206 5.10 -12.02 0.41
CA PRO A 206 5.46 -12.99 1.43
C PRO A 206 4.36 -14.05 1.64
N THR A 207 4.73 -15.33 1.70
CA THR A 207 3.76 -16.45 1.76
C THR A 207 2.91 -16.45 3.04
N ASP A 208 3.38 -15.80 4.10
CA ASP A 208 2.70 -15.63 5.38
C ASP A 208 1.75 -14.42 5.42
N LEU A 209 1.76 -13.56 4.40
CA LEU A 209 0.84 -12.44 4.26
C LEU A 209 -0.37 -12.84 3.40
N PRO A 210 -1.61 -12.86 3.95
CA PRO A 210 -2.80 -13.19 3.16
C PRO A 210 -3.02 -12.22 2.00
N MET A 211 -3.38 -12.74 0.82
CA MET A 211 -3.53 -11.95 -0.41
C MET A 211 -4.47 -10.75 -0.28
N HIS A 212 -5.62 -10.94 0.37
CA HIS A 212 -6.58 -9.85 0.62
C HIS A 212 -6.01 -8.74 1.52
N ALA A 213 -5.05 -9.07 2.40
CA ALA A 213 -4.35 -8.10 3.23
C ALA A 213 -3.17 -7.46 2.48
N ALA A 214 -2.53 -8.19 1.56
CA ALA A 214 -1.45 -7.69 0.73
C ALA A 214 -1.93 -6.65 -0.30
N ALA A 215 -3.10 -6.87 -0.91
CA ALA A 215 -3.63 -6.03 -1.98
C ALA A 215 -3.61 -4.51 -1.65
N PRO A 216 -4.16 -4.05 -0.52
CA PRO A 216 -4.06 -2.64 -0.12
C PRO A 216 -2.65 -2.12 0.14
N ILE A 217 -1.73 -2.99 0.54
CA ILE A 217 -0.33 -2.61 0.80
C ILE A 217 0.36 -2.26 -0.52
N LEU A 218 0.03 -2.94 -1.63
CA LEU A 218 0.65 -2.78 -2.96
C LEU A 218 0.52 -1.37 -3.55
N CYS A 219 -0.44 -0.56 -3.11
CA CYS A 219 -0.49 0.87 -3.38
C CYS A 219 -0.30 1.66 -2.09
N ALA A 220 -1.34 1.76 -1.26
CA ALA A 220 -1.30 2.70 -0.13
C ALA A 220 -0.22 2.39 0.90
N GLY A 221 0.07 1.11 1.16
CA GLY A 221 1.15 0.73 2.05
C GLY A 221 2.52 1.16 1.52
N VAL A 222 2.83 0.82 0.27
CA VAL A 222 4.08 1.21 -0.40
C VAL A 222 4.20 2.74 -0.48
N THR A 223 3.13 3.44 -0.84
CA THR A 223 3.09 4.90 -0.96
C THR A 223 3.40 5.59 0.36
N VAL A 224 2.74 5.20 1.46
CA VAL A 224 3.01 5.84 2.77
C VAL A 224 4.35 5.41 3.36
N TYR A 225 4.81 4.19 3.08
CA TYR A 225 6.14 3.73 3.45
C TYR A 225 7.23 4.58 2.76
N LYS A 226 7.10 4.81 1.46
CA LYS A 226 7.98 5.70 0.69
C LYS A 226 7.91 7.15 1.21
N ALA A 227 6.71 7.68 1.42
CA ALA A 227 6.53 9.04 1.94
C ALA A 227 7.21 9.26 3.31
N LEU A 228 7.18 8.26 4.20
CA LEU A 228 7.87 8.32 5.48
C LEU A 228 9.40 8.25 5.33
N LYS A 229 9.93 7.55 4.32
CA LYS A 229 11.36 7.55 3.99
C LYS A 229 11.84 8.89 3.45
N GLU A 230 11.01 9.59 2.67
CA GLU A 230 11.33 10.93 2.14
C GLU A 230 11.58 11.99 3.23
N ILE A 231 11.09 11.74 4.45
CA ILE A 231 11.37 12.61 5.59
C ILE A 231 12.88 12.72 5.84
N GLY A 232 13.62 11.61 5.71
CA GLY A 232 15.02 11.51 6.14
C GLY A 232 15.19 11.68 7.66
N GLY A 233 14.18 11.28 8.44
CA GLY A 233 14.08 11.48 9.88
C GLY A 233 14.80 10.41 10.70
N GLN A 234 14.72 10.56 12.01
CA GLN A 234 15.30 9.67 13.01
C GLN A 234 14.24 9.10 13.97
N CYS A 235 14.57 8.00 14.64
CA CYS A 235 13.72 7.46 15.71
C CYS A 235 13.49 8.54 16.80
N GLY A 236 12.24 8.69 17.22
CA GLY A 236 11.80 9.72 18.17
C GLY A 236 11.27 10.99 17.52
N ASP A 237 11.50 11.19 16.21
CA ASP A 237 11.01 12.35 15.49
C ASP A 237 9.48 12.38 15.46
N PHE A 238 8.90 13.58 15.57
CA PHE A 238 7.46 13.79 15.48
C PHE A 238 6.99 13.92 14.04
N VAL A 239 6.00 13.12 13.66
CA VAL A 239 5.36 13.15 12.34
C VAL A 239 3.87 13.43 12.50
N VAL A 240 3.40 14.52 11.90
CA VAL A 240 1.98 14.88 11.83
C VAL A 240 1.38 14.23 10.59
N ILE A 241 0.23 13.56 10.74
CA ILE A 241 -0.45 12.86 9.65
C ILE A 241 -1.88 13.40 9.52
N PRO A 242 -2.13 14.41 8.67
CA PRO A 242 -3.47 14.82 8.28
C PRO A 242 -4.16 13.74 7.44
N GLY A 243 -5.37 13.34 7.85
CA GLY A 243 -6.09 12.21 7.27
C GLY A 243 -5.75 10.86 7.91
N ALA A 244 -5.27 10.86 9.16
CA ALA A 244 -4.74 9.69 9.87
C ALA A 244 -5.71 8.50 10.02
N GLY A 245 -7.02 8.73 10.04
CA GLY A 245 -8.01 7.66 10.11
C GLY A 245 -8.53 7.19 8.75
N GLY A 246 -8.02 7.76 7.65
CA GLY A 246 -8.40 7.41 6.29
C GLY A 246 -7.72 6.15 5.73
N GLY A 247 -8.01 5.84 4.46
CA GLY A 247 -7.50 4.65 3.78
C GLY A 247 -5.97 4.57 3.66
N LEU A 248 -5.28 5.72 3.52
CA LEU A 248 -3.81 5.80 3.58
C LEU A 248 -3.32 6.06 5.01
N GLY A 249 -3.98 6.97 5.72
CA GLY A 249 -3.52 7.43 7.03
C GLY A 249 -3.40 6.35 8.09
N HIS A 250 -4.31 5.37 8.13
CA HIS A 250 -4.22 4.30 9.12
C HIS A 250 -2.99 3.40 8.89
N LEU A 251 -2.54 3.26 7.63
CA LEU A 251 -1.30 2.58 7.30
C LEU A 251 -0.09 3.48 7.62
N ALA A 252 -0.16 4.77 7.25
CA ALA A 252 0.91 5.74 7.54
C ALA A 252 1.21 5.80 9.04
N CYS A 253 0.17 5.80 9.88
CA CYS A 253 0.28 5.76 11.34
C CYS A 253 1.09 4.54 11.82
N GLN A 254 0.77 3.35 11.30
CA GLN A 254 1.42 2.11 11.71
C GLN A 254 2.87 2.02 11.20
N TYR A 255 3.10 2.35 9.91
CA TYR A 255 4.47 2.40 9.37
C TYR A 255 5.33 3.42 10.09
N ALA A 256 4.79 4.60 10.40
CA ALA A 256 5.53 5.63 11.12
C ALA A 256 5.97 5.12 12.51
N ARG A 257 5.07 4.41 13.20
CA ARG A 257 5.37 3.75 14.48
C ARG A 257 6.43 2.65 14.34
N ALA A 258 6.32 1.81 13.32
CA ALA A 258 7.29 0.75 13.04
C ALA A 258 8.69 1.32 12.71
N MET A 259 8.75 2.52 12.11
CA MET A 259 9.98 3.27 11.84
C MET A 259 10.52 4.05 13.07
N GLY A 260 9.81 4.03 14.20
CA GLY A 260 10.23 4.70 15.43
C GLY A 260 9.80 6.16 15.56
N TYR A 261 8.91 6.66 14.70
CA TYR A 261 8.39 8.02 14.79
C TYR A 261 7.30 8.16 15.87
N ARG A 262 7.20 9.37 16.45
CA ARG A 262 6.09 9.80 17.32
C ARG A 262 4.99 10.39 16.45
N VAL A 263 3.86 9.71 16.35
CA VAL A 263 2.77 10.10 15.45
C VAL A 263 1.80 11.06 16.14
N ILE A 264 1.50 12.18 15.48
CA ILE A 264 0.38 13.06 15.79
C ILE A 264 -0.66 12.91 14.68
N ALA A 265 -1.78 12.31 15.02
CA ALA A 265 -2.87 12.05 14.08
C ALA A 265 -3.82 13.24 14.00
N ILE A 266 -4.11 13.72 12.79
CA ILE A 266 -5.16 14.72 12.56
C ILE A 266 -6.25 14.07 11.70
N ASP A 267 -7.46 13.97 12.23
CA ASP A 267 -8.65 13.54 11.49
C ASP A 267 -9.92 14.03 12.23
N SER A 268 -11.11 13.53 11.93
CA SER A 268 -12.32 13.85 12.67
C SER A 268 -13.24 12.63 12.83
N GLY A 269 -13.92 12.55 13.98
CA GLY A 269 -14.88 11.50 14.29
C GLY A 269 -14.34 10.37 15.19
N ASP A 270 -15.23 9.86 16.05
CA ASP A 270 -14.88 8.91 17.11
C ASP A 270 -14.37 7.57 16.61
N ASP A 271 -14.89 7.07 15.48
CA ASP A 271 -14.46 5.78 14.94
C ASP A 271 -13.00 5.84 14.47
N LYS A 272 -12.60 6.96 13.87
CA LYS A 272 -11.21 7.21 13.46
C LYS A 272 -10.30 7.43 14.65
N ARG A 273 -10.77 8.14 15.67
CA ARG A 273 -10.05 8.30 16.94
C ARG A 273 -9.77 6.95 17.59
N LYS A 274 -10.79 6.07 17.69
CA LYS A 274 -10.65 4.70 18.23
C LYS A 274 -9.71 3.85 17.38
N LEU A 275 -9.81 3.94 16.06
CA LEU A 275 -8.93 3.22 15.14
C LEU A 275 -7.47 3.61 15.37
N VAL A 276 -7.14 4.90 15.36
CA VAL A 276 -5.79 5.40 15.60
C VAL A 276 -5.29 5.03 16.99
N ALA A 277 -6.13 5.16 18.01
CA ALA A 277 -5.80 4.77 19.38
C ALA A 277 -5.48 3.27 19.51
N SER A 278 -6.12 2.40 18.71
CA SER A 278 -5.84 0.96 18.70
C SER A 278 -4.42 0.62 18.26
N TYR A 279 -3.74 1.52 17.53
CA TYR A 279 -2.32 1.40 17.16
C TYR A 279 -1.37 1.98 18.22
N GLY A 280 -1.90 2.35 19.40
CA GLY A 280 -1.13 2.91 20.51
C GLY A 280 -0.74 4.38 20.31
N ILE A 281 -1.40 5.10 19.40
CA ILE A 281 -1.19 6.54 19.15
C ILE A 281 -2.16 7.32 20.04
N LYS A 282 -1.61 8.17 20.90
CA LYS A 282 -2.38 8.95 21.88
C LYS A 282 -2.74 10.34 21.39
N ASP A 283 -1.85 10.95 20.61
CA ASP A 283 -1.99 12.29 20.09
C ASP A 283 -2.93 12.29 18.88
N PHE A 284 -4.23 12.44 19.13
CA PHE A 284 -5.27 12.59 18.11
C PHE A 284 -5.92 13.98 18.23
N ILE A 285 -5.84 14.75 17.16
CA ILE A 285 -6.38 16.10 17.05
C ILE A 285 -7.59 16.05 16.12
N ASP A 286 -8.77 16.37 16.66
CA ASP A 286 -9.97 16.56 15.83
C ASP A 286 -9.94 17.94 15.18
N PHE A 287 -9.81 18.01 13.86
CA PHE A 287 -9.73 19.29 13.16
C PHE A 287 -11.01 20.12 13.24
N LYS A 288 -12.17 19.51 13.55
CA LYS A 288 -13.43 20.24 13.76
C LYS A 288 -13.50 20.99 15.09
N GLU A 289 -12.65 20.63 16.05
CA GLU A 289 -12.54 21.34 17.32
C GLU A 289 -11.72 22.64 17.22
N GLY A 290 -11.08 22.89 16.06
CA GLY A 290 -10.23 24.06 15.84
C GLY A 290 -8.88 24.00 16.56
N ASN A 291 -8.10 25.09 16.45
CA ASN A 291 -6.77 25.28 17.06
C ASN A 291 -5.78 24.14 16.77
N VAL A 292 -5.84 23.57 15.56
CA VAL A 292 -5.04 22.40 15.16
C VAL A 292 -3.55 22.67 15.35
N LYS A 293 -3.08 23.85 14.91
CA LYS A 293 -1.69 24.26 15.04
C LYS A 293 -1.24 24.29 16.51
N ASP A 294 -2.01 24.91 17.39
CA ASP A 294 -1.65 25.04 18.81
C ASP A 294 -1.56 23.67 19.48
N LYS A 295 -2.50 22.77 19.17
CA LYS A 295 -2.48 21.38 19.66
C LYS A 295 -1.27 20.59 19.15
N VAL A 296 -0.84 20.79 17.89
CA VAL A 296 0.40 20.21 17.38
C VAL A 296 1.62 20.76 18.14
N PHE A 297 1.66 22.06 18.39
CA PHE A 297 2.75 22.67 19.15
C PHE A 297 2.78 22.17 20.59
N GLU A 298 1.63 22.04 21.26
CA GLU A 298 1.54 21.44 22.60
C GLU A 298 2.10 20.01 22.64
N ALA A 299 1.67 19.16 21.70
CA ALA A 299 2.15 17.77 21.59
C ALA A 299 3.65 17.66 21.27
N THR A 300 4.26 18.72 20.73
CA THR A 300 5.67 18.80 20.34
C THR A 300 6.49 19.73 21.23
N GLU A 301 6.04 19.96 22.47
CA GLU A 301 6.78 20.74 23.48
C GLU A 301 7.08 22.18 23.01
N GLY A 302 6.13 22.77 22.27
CA GLY A 302 6.19 24.12 21.72
C GLY A 302 7.13 24.30 20.52
N ARG A 303 7.71 23.21 20.00
CA ARG A 303 8.72 23.29 18.92
C ARG A 303 8.13 23.18 17.52
N GLY A 304 7.03 22.45 17.36
CA GLY A 304 6.52 22.00 16.06
C GLY A 304 7.03 20.61 15.67
N ALA A 305 6.45 20.02 14.64
CA ALA A 305 6.74 18.67 14.17
C ALA A 305 7.96 18.62 13.23
N HIS A 306 8.61 17.46 13.19
CA HIS A 306 9.75 17.20 12.31
C HIS A 306 9.29 17.04 10.86
N ALA A 307 8.13 16.44 10.67
CA ALA A 307 7.49 16.36 9.38
C ALA A 307 5.97 16.40 9.47
N THR A 308 5.35 16.83 8.37
CA THR A 308 3.93 16.65 8.10
C THR A 308 3.80 15.78 6.85
N VAL A 309 3.17 14.61 6.95
CA VAL A 309 2.90 13.71 5.81
C VAL A 309 1.43 13.79 5.46
N VAL A 310 1.10 14.51 4.39
CA VAL A 310 -0.28 14.85 4.04
C VAL A 310 -0.88 13.74 3.18
N VAL A 311 -1.78 12.95 3.78
CA VAL A 311 -2.50 11.84 3.13
C VAL A 311 -4.01 12.08 3.03
N ALA A 312 -4.48 13.25 3.47
CA ALA A 312 -5.87 13.66 3.35
C ALA A 312 -6.22 13.95 1.88
N SER A 313 -7.46 13.63 1.50
CA SER A 313 -8.02 13.91 0.18
C SER A 313 -8.50 15.35 0.00
N GLY A 314 -8.65 16.12 1.08
CA GLY A 314 -9.08 17.52 1.03
C GLY A 314 -7.90 18.49 0.92
N GLY A 315 -8.01 19.48 0.01
CA GLY A 315 -6.98 20.48 -0.23
C GLY A 315 -6.63 21.37 0.97
N GLU A 316 -7.56 21.58 1.91
CA GLU A 316 -7.31 22.37 3.13
C GLU A 316 -6.17 21.81 3.98
N ALA A 317 -6.01 20.47 4.03
CA ALA A 317 -4.95 19.84 4.79
C ALA A 317 -3.54 20.22 4.30
N TYR A 318 -3.40 20.59 3.01
CA TYR A 318 -2.14 21.02 2.42
C TYR A 318 -1.79 22.46 2.80
N LYS A 319 -2.80 23.32 3.02
CA LYS A 319 -2.59 24.74 3.37
C LYS A 319 -1.98 24.90 4.76
N ASP A 320 -2.43 24.10 5.71
CA ASP A 320 -1.95 24.18 7.09
C ASP A 320 -0.64 23.41 7.33
N ALA A 321 -0.24 22.52 6.41
CA ALA A 321 0.82 21.55 6.62
C ALA A 321 2.17 22.15 7.01
N LEU A 322 2.54 23.29 6.42
CA LEU A 322 3.77 24.04 6.73
C LEU A 322 3.73 24.69 8.11
N SER A 323 2.54 25.07 8.58
CA SER A 323 2.37 25.81 9.83
C SER A 323 2.67 24.96 11.08
N PHE A 324 2.69 23.64 10.92
CA PHE A 324 2.96 22.65 11.96
C PHE A 324 4.45 22.42 12.20
N LEU A 325 5.31 22.88 11.28
CA LEU A 325 6.72 22.52 11.29
C LEU A 325 7.52 23.34 12.29
N ARG A 326 8.59 22.69 12.76
CA ARG A 326 9.73 23.32 13.41
C ARG A 326 10.83 23.64 12.38
N PRO A 327 11.89 24.39 12.76
CA PRO A 327 13.06 24.58 11.89
C PRO A 327 13.64 23.26 11.36
N HIS A 328 14.03 23.26 10.09
CA HIS A 328 14.48 22.11 9.29
C HIS A 328 13.42 21.02 9.04
N GLY A 329 12.16 21.28 9.40
CA GLY A 329 11.05 20.37 9.15
C GLY A 329 10.70 20.23 7.67
N ALA A 330 9.94 19.18 7.35
CA ALA A 330 9.49 18.90 5.98
C ALA A 330 7.99 18.65 5.87
N VAL A 331 7.36 19.18 4.83
CA VAL A 331 6.07 18.69 4.36
C VAL A 331 6.31 17.67 3.25
N VAL A 332 5.71 16.49 3.39
CA VAL A 332 5.66 15.46 2.36
C VAL A 332 4.25 15.42 1.75
N LEU A 333 4.16 15.74 0.46
CA LEU A 333 2.94 15.75 -0.33
C LEU A 333 2.73 14.34 -0.91
N VAL A 334 1.58 13.71 -0.62
CA VAL A 334 1.32 12.31 -1.01
C VAL A 334 0.06 12.17 -1.86
N GLY A 335 -1.06 12.74 -1.41
CA GLY A 335 -2.31 12.68 -2.18
C GLY A 335 -2.24 13.54 -3.44
N LEU A 336 -3.08 13.20 -4.42
CA LEU A 336 -3.23 13.94 -5.68
C LEU A 336 -4.63 14.56 -5.83
N PRO A 337 -5.08 15.40 -4.88
CA PRO A 337 -6.36 16.08 -5.03
C PRO A 337 -6.32 17.08 -6.19
N LYS A 338 -7.39 17.12 -6.96
CA LYS A 338 -7.57 18.06 -8.07
C LYS A 338 -7.47 19.52 -7.59
N ASP A 339 -6.91 20.40 -8.44
CA ASP A 339 -6.85 21.85 -8.27
C ASP A 339 -6.35 22.33 -6.89
N THR A 340 -5.40 21.59 -6.29
CA THR A 340 -4.86 21.88 -4.96
C THR A 340 -3.47 22.47 -5.02
N TYR A 341 -3.21 23.48 -4.19
CA TYR A 341 -1.93 24.18 -4.11
C TYR A 341 -1.45 24.26 -2.67
N ILE A 342 -0.13 24.24 -2.50
CA ILE A 342 0.54 24.57 -1.23
C ILE A 342 1.20 25.94 -1.34
N THR A 343 0.94 26.81 -0.37
CA THR A 343 1.52 28.16 -0.34
C THR A 343 2.54 28.25 0.78
N ALA A 344 3.76 28.68 0.46
CA ALA A 344 4.84 28.85 1.42
C ALA A 344 5.26 30.31 1.48
N GLU A 345 5.25 30.90 2.68
CA GLU A 345 5.80 32.25 2.90
C GLU A 345 7.32 32.18 2.82
N VAL A 346 7.93 33.00 1.96
CA VAL A 346 9.33 32.87 1.55
C VAL A 346 10.28 33.16 2.70
N PHE A 347 10.08 34.25 3.44
CA PHE A 347 10.97 34.65 4.53
C PHE A 347 11.02 33.59 5.62
N GLY A 348 9.87 33.12 6.09
CA GLY A 348 9.72 32.09 7.11
C GLY A 348 10.21 30.73 6.65
N SER A 349 10.01 30.37 5.37
CA SER A 349 10.53 29.12 4.82
C SER A 349 12.05 29.11 4.71
N VAL A 350 12.65 30.23 4.29
CA VAL A 350 14.12 30.40 4.23
C VAL A 350 14.71 30.44 5.63
N LEU A 351 14.15 31.27 6.54
CA LEU A 351 14.64 31.42 7.91
C LEU A 351 14.66 30.10 8.67
N ASN A 352 13.62 29.28 8.48
CA ASN A 352 13.49 27.98 9.15
C ASN A 352 14.03 26.82 8.32
N ALA A 353 14.58 27.06 7.12
CA ALA A 353 15.07 26.03 6.21
C ALA A 353 14.07 24.87 5.99
N HIS A 354 12.80 25.20 5.78
CA HIS A 354 11.74 24.21 5.53
C HIS A 354 11.93 23.52 4.19
N ARG A 355 11.49 22.25 4.12
CA ARG A 355 11.47 21.46 2.88
C ARG A 355 10.03 21.15 2.48
N ILE A 356 9.75 21.19 1.18
CA ILE A 356 8.49 20.72 0.59
C ILE A 356 8.85 19.65 -0.43
N ILE A 357 8.36 18.43 -0.21
CA ILE A 357 8.80 17.23 -0.91
C ILE A 357 7.58 16.55 -1.52
N GLY A 358 7.59 16.30 -2.83
CA GLY A 358 6.63 15.41 -3.46
C GLY A 358 7.05 13.96 -3.29
N SER A 359 6.17 13.11 -2.76
CA SER A 359 6.37 11.66 -2.68
C SER A 359 5.32 10.98 -3.54
N TYR A 360 5.75 10.32 -4.62
CA TYR A 360 4.87 9.58 -5.52
C TYR A 360 4.68 8.13 -5.04
N VAL A 361 4.88 7.14 -5.91
CA VAL A 361 4.85 5.72 -5.56
C VAL A 361 6.23 5.21 -5.14
N GLY A 362 6.28 4.16 -4.33
CA GLY A 362 7.53 3.49 -3.98
C GLY A 362 8.05 2.60 -5.11
N ASN A 363 9.37 2.40 -5.13
CA ASN A 363 10.01 1.54 -6.12
C ASN A 363 9.91 0.05 -5.76
N ARG A 364 10.62 -0.80 -6.52
CA ARG A 364 10.65 -2.26 -6.30
C ARG A 364 11.13 -2.63 -4.89
N GLN A 365 12.17 -1.95 -4.39
CA GLN A 365 12.72 -2.20 -3.06
C GLN A 365 11.78 -1.70 -1.95
N ASP A 366 11.20 -0.52 -2.09
CA ASP A 366 10.22 0.02 -1.14
C ASP A 366 9.02 -0.92 -0.98
N SER A 367 8.62 -1.58 -2.07
CA SER A 367 7.49 -2.52 -2.07
C SER A 367 7.79 -3.79 -1.27
N ILE A 368 9.01 -4.34 -1.40
CA ILE A 368 9.45 -5.50 -0.63
C ILE A 368 9.54 -5.16 0.86
N GLU A 369 10.08 -3.99 1.20
CA GLU A 369 10.20 -3.55 2.59
C GLU A 369 8.82 -3.36 3.24
N ALA A 370 7.91 -2.66 2.57
CA ALA A 370 6.54 -2.44 3.06
C ALA A 370 5.81 -3.76 3.32
N LEU A 371 5.82 -4.69 2.36
CA LEU A 371 5.18 -6.00 2.52
C LEU A 371 5.80 -6.82 3.65
N LYS A 372 7.12 -6.73 3.90
CA LYS A 372 7.78 -7.43 5.01
C LYS A 372 7.33 -6.92 6.37
N VAL A 373 7.17 -5.61 6.53
CA VAL A 373 6.65 -5.01 7.78
C VAL A 373 5.19 -5.45 8.01
N ALA A 374 4.38 -5.50 6.94
CA ALA A 374 3.02 -6.02 7.04
C ALA A 374 2.99 -7.52 7.38
N ALA A 375 3.84 -8.34 6.75
CA ALA A 375 3.96 -9.77 7.03
C ALA A 375 4.41 -10.06 8.47
N ALA A 376 5.28 -9.22 9.03
CA ALA A 376 5.70 -9.30 10.43
C ALA A 376 4.55 -8.99 11.43
N GLY A 377 3.43 -8.44 10.95
CA GLY A 377 2.26 -8.10 11.75
C GLY A 377 2.29 -6.69 12.35
N ASP A 378 3.34 -5.91 12.08
CA ASP A 378 3.49 -4.54 12.57
C ASP A 378 2.55 -3.54 11.88
N VAL A 379 2.06 -3.90 10.68
CA VAL A 379 1.09 -3.11 9.92
C VAL A 379 -0.06 -4.00 9.45
N ASN A 380 -1.28 -3.62 9.82
CA ASN A 380 -2.51 -4.31 9.43
C ASN A 380 -3.47 -3.35 8.73
N THR A 381 -3.99 -3.76 7.57
CA THR A 381 -5.01 -2.97 6.86
C THR A 381 -6.40 -3.21 7.44
N THR A 382 -7.19 -2.14 7.59
CA THR A 382 -8.63 -2.24 7.86
C THR A 382 -9.43 -2.14 6.57
N TYR A 383 -10.12 -3.22 6.20
CA TYR A 383 -10.89 -3.32 4.94
C TYR A 383 -12.11 -4.25 5.06
N ASN A 384 -13.00 -4.13 4.08
CA ASN A 384 -14.07 -5.08 3.80
C ASN A 384 -13.82 -5.77 2.46
N ILE A 385 -14.19 -7.04 2.37
CA ILE A 385 -14.13 -7.80 1.12
C ILE A 385 -15.49 -7.75 0.44
N GLU A 386 -15.51 -7.43 -0.85
CA GLU A 386 -16.69 -7.43 -1.71
C GLU A 386 -16.39 -8.17 -3.02
N LYS A 387 -17.41 -8.54 -3.80
CA LYS A 387 -17.18 -9.20 -5.09
C LYS A 387 -16.70 -8.20 -6.14
N LEU A 388 -15.91 -8.64 -7.12
CA LEU A 388 -15.48 -7.82 -8.26
C LEU A 388 -16.66 -7.10 -8.95
N GLU A 389 -17.80 -7.76 -9.11
CA GLU A 389 -18.97 -7.17 -9.78
C GLU A 389 -19.61 -6.01 -8.99
N ASN A 390 -19.27 -5.84 -7.72
CA ASN A 390 -19.76 -4.72 -6.90
C ASN A 390 -19.00 -3.41 -7.15
N LEU A 391 -17.92 -3.42 -7.95
CA LEU A 391 -17.11 -2.22 -8.19
C LEU A 391 -17.91 -0.96 -8.57
N PRO A 392 -18.97 -1.02 -9.41
CA PRO A 392 -19.77 0.16 -9.72
C PRO A 392 -20.41 0.82 -8.48
N ASP A 393 -20.93 0.00 -7.56
CA ASP A 393 -21.49 0.48 -6.29
C ASP A 393 -20.39 1.01 -5.35
N VAL A 394 -19.22 0.35 -5.33
CA VAL A 394 -18.05 0.82 -4.57
C VAL A 394 -17.65 2.22 -5.04
N PHE A 395 -17.54 2.46 -6.35
CA PHE A 395 -17.21 3.78 -6.90
C PHE A 395 -18.26 4.84 -6.55
N GLN A 396 -19.55 4.50 -6.61
CA GLN A 396 -20.59 5.43 -6.17
C GLN A 396 -20.46 5.79 -4.69
N ARG A 397 -20.21 4.80 -3.81
CA ARG A 397 -19.98 5.06 -2.38
C ARG A 397 -18.69 5.86 -2.12
N MET A 398 -17.66 5.70 -2.95
CA MET A 398 -16.44 6.52 -2.90
C MET A 398 -16.76 7.97 -3.25
N ALA A 399 -17.42 8.21 -4.38
CA ALA A 399 -17.81 9.54 -4.82
C ALA A 399 -18.70 10.27 -3.80
N ASP A 400 -19.59 9.53 -3.13
CA ASP A 400 -20.47 10.04 -2.07
C ASP A 400 -19.74 10.27 -0.73
N GLY A 401 -18.48 9.85 -0.58
CA GLY A 401 -17.74 9.90 0.68
C GLY A 401 -18.29 8.99 1.79
N LYS A 402 -19.03 7.94 1.42
CA LYS A 402 -19.75 7.03 2.35
C LYS A 402 -18.97 5.76 2.69
N LEU A 403 -17.74 5.59 2.19
CA LEU A 403 -16.93 4.43 2.50
C LEU A 403 -16.20 4.55 3.83
N ALA A 404 -16.47 3.60 4.72
CA ALA A 404 -15.69 3.39 5.93
C ALA A 404 -14.57 2.37 5.68
N GLY A 405 -13.31 2.80 5.84
CA GLY A 405 -12.13 1.95 5.62
C GLY A 405 -11.83 1.73 4.14
N ARG A 406 -11.19 0.60 3.81
CA ARG A 406 -10.87 0.21 2.44
C ARG A 406 -11.78 -0.91 1.92
N ILE A 407 -11.92 -1.01 0.60
CA ILE A 407 -12.52 -2.17 -0.07
C ILE A 407 -11.43 -2.99 -0.74
N VAL A 408 -11.58 -4.30 -0.64
CA VAL A 408 -10.82 -5.29 -1.39
C VAL A 408 -11.83 -6.13 -2.18
N LEU A 409 -11.72 -6.12 -3.49
CA LEU A 409 -12.51 -6.95 -4.37
C LEU A 409 -11.94 -8.36 -4.37
N ASP A 410 -12.81 -9.34 -4.26
CA ASP A 410 -12.55 -10.73 -4.57
C ASP A 410 -12.68 -10.94 -6.08
N CYS A 411 -11.60 -11.43 -6.69
CA CYS A 411 -11.46 -11.64 -8.13
C CYS A 411 -11.72 -13.10 -8.54
N GLU A 412 -12.34 -13.92 -7.68
CA GLU A 412 -12.71 -15.29 -8.04
C GLU A 412 -13.61 -15.38 -9.27
#